data_AF-A0A2U9IEU2-F1
#
_entry.id   AF-A0A2U9IEU2-F1
#
_cell.length_a   1.000
_cell.length_b   1.000
_cell.length_c   1.000
_cell.angle_alpha   90.00
_cell.angle_beta   90.00
_cell.angle_gamma   90.00
#
_symmetry.space_group_name_H-M   'P 1'
#
loop_
_entity.id
_entity.type
_entity.pdbx_description
1 polymer ?
#
loop_
_entity_poly.entity_id
_entity_poly.type
_entity_poly.pdbx_seq_one_letter_code
_entity_poly.pdbx_strand_id
1 'polypeptide(L)'
;MKKLKEIYDEVLGIVSSYIDSLPNLTRNEKIIYVQQCSEDLNYLMATVNATGEKNEIKMYLLNKMGNYCSRYNLYPCPQGEDSEEE
;
A
#
# COMPACT_ATOMS: atom_id res chain seq x y z
N MET A 1 -0.20 12.86 -14.55
CA MET A 1 0.78 11.77 -14.33
C MET A 1 1.65 11.97 -13.09
N LYS A 2 2.29 13.14 -12.87
CA LYS A 2 3.16 13.38 -11.71
C LYS A 2 2.50 13.07 -10.34
N LYS A 3 1.26 13.54 -10.12
CA LYS A 3 0.47 13.25 -8.92
C LYS A 3 0.32 11.75 -8.63
N LEU A 4 -0.08 10.97 -9.64
CA LEU A 4 -0.29 9.54 -9.51
C LEU A 4 1.02 8.78 -9.23
N LYS A 5 2.14 9.28 -9.76
CA LYS A 5 3.46 8.73 -9.41
C LYS A 5 3.80 9.01 -7.93
N GLU A 6 3.57 10.22 -7.45
CA GLU A 6 3.83 10.60 -6.04
C GLU A 6 2.98 9.77 -5.06
N ILE A 7 1.65 9.82 -5.22
CA ILE A 7 0.78 8.64 -5.26
C ILE A 7 1.38 7.29 -4.86
N TYR A 8 1.72 6.57 -5.92
CA TYR A 8 2.31 5.26 -5.93
C TYR A 8 3.56 5.17 -5.04
N ASP A 9 4.50 6.12 -5.17
CA ASP A 9 5.77 6.09 -4.44
C ASP A 9 5.53 6.18 -2.92
N GLU A 10 4.59 7.02 -2.48
CA GLU A 10 4.21 7.16 -1.06
C GLU A 10 3.59 5.85 -0.52
N VAL A 11 2.62 5.29 -1.25
CA VAL A 11 1.93 4.07 -0.81
C VAL A 11 2.87 2.87 -0.78
N LEU A 12 3.67 2.67 -1.83
CA LEU A 12 4.64 1.59 -1.89
C LEU A 12 5.71 1.75 -0.80
N GLY A 13 6.17 2.98 -0.53
CA GLY A 13 7.12 3.25 0.54
C GLY A 13 6.58 2.88 1.93
N ILE A 14 5.33 3.22 2.22
CA ILE A 14 4.66 2.86 3.49
C ILE A 14 4.59 1.33 3.64
N VAL A 15 4.08 0.64 2.61
CA VAL A 15 3.88 -0.82 2.65
C VAL A 15 5.22 -1.57 2.69
N SER A 16 6.23 -1.08 1.97
CA SER A 16 7.57 -1.68 1.98
C SER A 16 8.22 -1.55 3.35
N SER A 17 8.18 -0.35 3.95
CA SER A 17 8.71 -0.12 5.30
C SER A 17 8.01 -1.01 6.33
N TYR A 18 6.70 -1.19 6.16
CA TYR A 18 5.91 -2.07 6.98
C TYR A 18 6.36 -3.54 6.87
N ILE A 19 6.43 -4.10 5.66
CA ILE A 19 6.88 -5.48 5.43
C ILE A 19 8.31 -5.69 5.95
N ASP A 20 9.19 -4.70 5.74
CA ASP A 20 10.57 -4.75 6.20
C ASP A 20 10.68 -4.80 7.73
N SER A 21 9.73 -4.19 8.45
CA SER A 21 9.69 -4.22 9.91
C SER A 21 9.26 -5.57 10.51
N LEU A 22 8.67 -6.46 9.71
CA LEU A 22 8.16 -7.74 10.21
C LEU A 22 9.31 -8.68 10.64
N PRO A 23 9.37 -9.09 11.92
CA PRO A 23 10.50 -9.89 12.42
C PRO A 23 10.43 -11.35 11.97
N ASN A 24 9.23 -11.84 11.63
CA ASN A 24 8.97 -13.25 11.35
C ASN A 24 9.15 -13.63 9.87
N LEU A 25 9.57 -12.69 9.03
CA LEU A 25 9.82 -12.92 7.62
C LEU A 25 11.32 -12.93 7.32
N THR A 26 11.74 -13.89 6.52
CA THR A 26 13.06 -13.88 5.91
C THR A 26 13.19 -12.70 4.95
N ARG A 27 14.43 -12.30 4.65
CA ARG A 27 14.70 -11.26 3.64
C ARG A 27 14.07 -11.58 2.28
N ASN A 28 14.07 -12.85 1.88
CA ASN A 28 13.52 -13.25 0.58
C ASN A 28 11.99 -13.15 0.56
N GLU A 29 11.32 -13.55 1.64
CA GLU A 29 9.87 -13.39 1.76
C GLU A 29 9.48 -11.91 1.71
N LYS A 30 10.20 -11.04 2.42
CA LYS A 30 9.98 -9.59 2.38
C LYS A 30 10.06 -9.04 0.96
N ILE A 31 11.10 -9.42 0.21
CA ILE A 31 11.27 -9.01 -1.19
C ILE A 31 10.08 -9.47 -2.04
N ILE A 32 9.64 -10.73 -1.89
CA ILE A 32 8.51 -11.28 -2.66
C ILE A 32 7.21 -10.51 -2.34
N TYR A 33 6.92 -10.26 -1.07
CA TYR A 33 5.71 -9.53 -0.69
C TYR A 33 5.74 -8.08 -1.20
N VAL A 34 6.88 -7.39 -1.12
CA VAL A 34 7.02 -6.04 -1.66
C VAL A 34 6.84 -6.01 -3.18
N GLN A 35 7.38 -7.01 -3.90
CA GLN A 35 7.19 -7.14 -5.35
C GLN A 35 5.72 -7.34 -5.70
N GLN A 36 5.02 -8.21 -4.98
CA GLN A 36 3.58 -8.44 -5.19
C GLN A 36 2.75 -7.19 -4.88
N CYS A 37 3.04 -6.46 -3.80
CA CYS A 37 2.39 -5.18 -3.52
C CYS A 37 2.63 -4.16 -4.65
N SER A 38 3.85 -4.09 -5.18
CA SER A 38 4.18 -3.22 -6.32
C SER A 38 3.37 -3.58 -7.58
N GLU A 39 3.23 -4.86 -7.89
CA GLU A 39 2.42 -5.33 -9.03
C GLU A 39 0.94 -4.99 -8.86
N ASP A 40 0.35 -5.32 -7.70
CA ASP A 40 -1.05 -5.00 -7.38
C ASP A 40 -1.29 -3.49 -7.41
N LEU A 41 -0.36 -2.70 -6.86
CA LEU A 41 -0.47 -1.25 -6.86
C LEU A 41 -0.43 -0.69 -8.28
N ASN A 42 0.45 -1.19 -9.16
CA ASN A 42 0.47 -0.78 -10.57
C ASN A 42 -0.86 -1.07 -11.29
N TYR A 43 -1.47 -2.23 -11.01
CA TYR A 43 -2.80 -2.55 -11.54
C TYR A 43 -3.86 -1.57 -11.02
N LEU A 44 -3.88 -1.29 -9.73
CA LEU A 44 -4.82 -0.33 -9.13
C LEU A 44 -4.64 1.07 -9.70
N MET A 45 -3.39 1.52 -9.89
CA MET A 45 -3.06 2.82 -10.48
C MET A 45 -3.64 3.02 -11.88
N ALA A 46 -3.85 1.95 -12.65
CA ALA A 46 -4.50 2.01 -13.96
C ALA A 46 -6.02 2.17 -13.88
N THR A 47 -6.62 1.92 -12.70
CA THR A 47 -8.09 1.93 -12.48
C THR A 47 -8.60 3.10 -11.65
N VAL A 48 -7.71 3.75 -10.88
CA VAL A 48 -8.10 4.90 -10.05
C VAL A 48 -8.47 6.12 -10.90
N ASN A 49 -9.46 6.87 -10.43
CA ASN A 49 -9.82 8.14 -11.05
C ASN A 49 -8.70 9.17 -10.80
N ALA A 50 -7.93 9.50 -11.84
CA ALA A 50 -6.82 10.44 -11.76
C ALA A 50 -7.22 11.88 -11.36
N THR A 51 -8.50 12.24 -11.49
CA THR A 51 -9.02 13.56 -11.11
C THR A 51 -9.48 13.64 -9.65
N GLY A 52 -9.66 12.50 -8.97
CA GLY A 52 -10.06 12.44 -7.55
C GLY A 52 -9.02 13.05 -6.62
N GLU A 53 -9.35 13.30 -5.35
CA GLU A 53 -8.43 13.98 -4.45
C GLU A 53 -7.19 13.14 -4.12
N LYS A 54 -6.04 13.79 -3.86
CA LYS A 54 -4.78 13.07 -3.59
C LYS A 54 -4.93 12.12 -2.40
N ASN A 55 -5.52 12.63 -1.31
CA ASN A 55 -5.68 11.88 -0.07
C ASN A 55 -6.69 10.74 -0.22
N GLU A 56 -7.82 10.95 -0.89
CA GLU A 56 -8.79 9.89 -1.16
C GLU A 56 -8.18 8.73 -1.96
N ILE A 57 -7.44 9.04 -3.03
CA ILE A 57 -6.75 8.03 -3.83
C ILE A 57 -5.72 7.29 -2.97
N LYS A 58 -4.91 8.01 -2.19
CA LYS A 58 -3.91 7.42 -1.30
C LYS A 58 -4.55 6.47 -0.28
N MET A 59 -5.62 6.91 0.38
CA MET A 59 -6.36 6.15 1.38
C MET A 59 -6.98 4.90 0.79
N TYR A 60 -7.59 5.01 -0.39
CA TYR A 60 -8.10 3.86 -1.14
C TYR A 60 -7.00 2.83 -1.39
N LEU A 61 -5.83 3.27 -1.89
CA LEU A 61 -4.71 2.38 -2.21
C LEU A 61 -4.10 1.74 -0.95
N LEU A 62 -3.93 2.51 0.13
CA LEU A 62 -3.49 1.97 1.42
C LEU A 62 -4.45 0.90 1.94
N ASN A 63 -5.76 1.13 1.86
CA ASN A 63 -6.76 0.12 2.24
C ASN A 63 -6.68 -1.14 1.37
N LYS A 64 -6.39 -1.02 0.08
CA LYS A 64 -6.15 -2.20 -0.78
C LYS A 64 -4.88 -2.96 -0.37
N MET A 65 -3.80 -2.26 -0.05
CA MET A 65 -2.56 -2.88 0.41
C MET A 65 -2.68 -3.49 1.81
N GLY A 66 -3.46 -2.87 2.71
CA GLY A 66 -3.81 -3.44 4.00
C GLY A 66 -4.60 -4.75 3.87
N ASN A 67 -5.57 -4.80 2.96
CA ASN A 67 -6.31 -6.02 2.64
C ASN A 67 -5.40 -7.13 2.08
N TYR A 68 -4.45 -6.77 1.22
CA TYR A 68 -3.41 -7.68 0.75
C TYR A 68 -2.62 -8.24 1.94
N CYS A 69 -2.09 -7.38 2.81
CA CYS A 69 -1.32 -7.79 3.98
C CYS A 69 -2.12 -8.73 4.88
N SER A 70 -3.40 -8.43 5.13
CA SER A 70 -4.28 -9.27 5.95
C SER A 70 -4.52 -10.63 5.32
N ARG A 71 -4.70 -10.72 3.99
CA ARG A 71 -4.89 -12.00 3.28
C ARG A 71 -3.71 -12.94 3.46
N TYR A 72 -2.50 -12.38 3.56
CA TYR A 72 -1.26 -13.13 3.74
C TYR A 72 -0.79 -13.20 5.21
N ASN A 73 -1.65 -12.82 6.17
CA ASN A 73 -1.35 -12.81 7.61
C ASN A 73 -0.11 -11.95 7.99
N LEU A 74 0.14 -10.88 7.24
CA LEU A 74 1.19 -9.92 7.53
C LEU A 74 0.64 -8.87 8.51
N TYR A 75 0.89 -9.07 9.82
CA TYR A 75 0.37 -8.21 10.89
C TYR A 75 1.45 -7.45 11.67
N PRO A 76 1.19 -6.18 12.06
CA PRO A 76 -0.07 -5.42 11.92
C PRO A 76 -0.25 -4.68 10.57
N CYS A 77 -1.27 -4.95 9.75
CA CYS A 77 -1.36 -4.41 8.38
C CYS A 77 -1.38 -2.86 8.29
N PRO A 78 -0.81 -2.24 7.24
CA PRO A 78 -0.95 -0.81 7.01
C PRO A 78 -2.42 -0.51 6.69
N GLN A 79 -3.08 0.22 7.59
CA GLN A 79 -4.41 0.75 7.36
C GLN A 79 -4.27 2.22 6.96
N GLY A 80 -5.11 2.70 6.04
CA GLY A 80 -5.35 4.14 5.98
C GLY A 80 -5.96 4.54 7.31
N GLU A 81 -5.44 5.58 7.97
CA GLU A 81 -6.14 6.18 9.10
C GLU A 81 -7.45 6.76 8.58
N ASP A 82 -8.58 6.07 8.81
CA ASP A 82 -9.85 6.77 8.86
C ASP A 82 -9.67 7.76 10.02
N SER A 83 -9.48 9.03 9.68
CA SER A 83 -9.64 10.10 10.63
C SER A 83 -11.11 10.07 11.07
N GLU A 84 -11.42 9.28 12.10
CA GLU A 84 -12.53 9.58 12.99
C GLU A 84 -12.15 10.92 13.65
N GLU A 85 -12.57 12.01 13.02
CA GLU A 85 -12.74 13.29 13.71
C GLU A 85 -13.80 13.07 14.80
N GLU A 86 -13.36 13.01 16.07
CA GLU A 86 -14.18 13.39 17.23
C GLU A 86 -13.81 14.80 17.70
#